data_AF-A0A7J4SQE3-F1
#
_entry.id   AF-A0A7J4SQE3-F1
#
_cell.length_a   1.000
_cell.length_b   1.000
_cell.length_c   1.000
_cell.angle_alpha   90.00
_cell.angle_beta   90.00
_cell.angle_gamma   90.00
#
_symmetry.space_group_name_H-M   'P 1'
#
loop_
_entity.id
_entity.type
_entity.pdbx_description
1 polymer ?
#
loop_
_entity_poly.entity_id
_entity_poly.type
_entity_poly.pdbx_seq_one_letter_code
_entity_poly.pdbx_strand_id
1 'polypeptide(L)'
;MAIGAGMKNEDITMDVAGPETYTYKEFVRAIARGMGVSRLIIPVPPAIGWLAGRLFGIFLKDDVITMAEIRGLMQGLMASEEEPLGKLMFSEWISENGASLGLKYHNDLRERRYSSPNDEFN
;
A
#
# COMPACT_ATOMS: atom_id res chain seq x y z
N MET A 1 -15.09 13.76 7.92
CA MET A 1 -15.72 12.46 7.59
C MET A 1 -15.60 11.47 8.73
N ALA A 2 -14.39 11.14 9.20
CA ALA A 2 -14.21 10.36 10.44
C ALA A 2 -14.96 10.96 11.66
N ILE A 3 -14.91 12.29 11.82
CA ILE A 3 -15.64 13.00 12.90
C ILE A 3 -17.17 12.89 12.74
N GLY A 4 -17.69 12.87 11.51
CA GLY A 4 -19.14 12.77 11.26
C GLY A 4 -19.67 11.34 11.37
N ALA A 5 -18.86 10.34 11.00
CA ALA A 5 -19.15 8.92 11.21
C ALA A 5 -19.20 8.59 12.72
N GLY A 6 -18.24 9.10 13.50
CA GLY A 6 -18.18 8.88 14.95
C GLY A 6 -19.28 9.54 15.78
N MET A 7 -20.18 10.32 15.17
CA MET A 7 -21.35 10.93 15.84
C MET A 7 -22.63 10.09 15.71
N LYS A 8 -22.59 8.97 14.97
CA LYS A 8 -23.71 8.04 14.82
C LYS A 8 -23.54 6.85 15.77
N ASN A 9 -24.65 6.34 16.32
CA ASN A 9 -24.68 5.15 17.19
C ASN A 9 -24.68 3.83 16.42
N GLU A 10 -24.31 3.86 15.13
CA GLU A 10 -24.39 2.71 14.22
C GLU A 10 -22.99 2.43 13.67
N ASP A 11 -22.59 1.16 13.67
CA ASP A 11 -21.35 0.71 13.04
C ASP A 11 -21.48 0.81 11.52
N ILE A 12 -20.66 1.65 10.90
CA ILE A 12 -20.64 1.84 9.45
C ILE A 12 -19.26 1.50 8.88
N THR A 13 -19.25 0.76 7.78
CA THR A 13 -18.07 0.55 6.94
C THR A 13 -18.18 1.49 5.74
N MET A 14 -17.11 2.21 5.42
CA MET A 14 -17.05 3.10 4.25
C MET A 14 -15.65 3.08 3.65
N ASP A 15 -15.56 3.20 2.33
CA ASP A 15 -14.27 3.27 1.65
C ASP A 15 -13.72 4.71 1.65
N VAL A 16 -12.48 4.88 2.10
CA VAL A 16 -11.82 6.19 2.14
C VAL A 16 -10.78 6.29 1.02
N ALA A 17 -11.25 6.16 -0.22
CA ALA A 17 -10.42 6.33 -1.42
C ALA A 17 -10.34 7.80 -1.86
N GLY A 18 -9.21 8.19 -2.46
CA GLY A 18 -9.04 9.48 -3.12
C GLY A 18 -9.71 9.52 -4.50
N PRO A 19 -9.76 10.69 -5.16
CA PRO A 19 -10.48 10.89 -6.41
C PRO A 19 -9.77 10.29 -7.64
N GLU A 20 -8.56 9.76 -7.47
CA GLU A 20 -7.75 9.21 -8.55
C GLU A 20 -7.67 7.68 -8.45
N THR A 21 -7.99 7.00 -9.55
CA THR A 21 -7.83 5.56 -9.69
C THR A 21 -6.70 5.25 -10.67
N TYR A 22 -5.90 4.23 -10.35
CA TYR A 22 -4.76 3.83 -11.16
C TYR A 22 -4.77 2.33 -11.38
N THR A 23 -4.36 1.87 -12.56
CA THR A 23 -3.83 0.51 -12.65
C THR A 23 -2.53 0.41 -11.84
N TYR A 24 -2.19 -0.78 -11.36
CA TYR A 24 -0.93 -0.99 -10.62
C TYR A 24 0.30 -0.44 -11.37
N LYS A 25 0.34 -0.63 -12.69
CA LYS A 25 1.43 -0.16 -13.55
C LYS A 25 1.49 1.38 -13.63
N GLU A 26 0.35 2.05 -13.69
CA GLU A 26 0.28 3.51 -13.69
C GLU A 26 0.69 4.09 -12.33
N PHE A 27 0.25 3.45 -11.24
CA PHE A 27 0.61 3.85 -9.89
C PHE A 27 2.11 3.79 -9.65
N VAL A 28 2.75 2.65 -9.98
CA VAL A 28 4.21 2.50 -9.85
C VAL A 28 4.96 3.50 -10.74
N ARG A 29 4.44 3.80 -11.93
CA ARG A 29 5.01 4.85 -12.80
C ARG A 29 4.86 6.25 -12.21
N ALA A 30 3.74 6.57 -11.58
CA ALA A 30 3.52 7.84 -10.91
C ALA A 30 4.53 8.05 -9.77
N ILE A 31 4.76 7.01 -8.96
CA ILE A 31 5.80 7.00 -7.93
C ILE A 31 7.19 7.22 -8.55
N ALA A 32 7.56 6.44 -9.57
CA ALA A 32 8.87 6.57 -10.21
C ALA A 32 9.11 7.99 -10.77
N ARG A 33 8.09 8.58 -11.41
CA ARG A 33 8.15 9.97 -11.90
C ARG A 33 8.29 10.98 -10.76
N GLY A 34 7.49 10.86 -9.70
CA GLY A 34 7.59 11.76 -8.53
C GLY A 34 8.92 11.65 -7.80
N MET A 35 9.52 10.47 -7.78
CA MET A 35 10.89 10.25 -7.28
C MET A 35 11.99 10.77 -8.22
N GLY A 36 11.65 11.20 -9.45
CA GLY A 36 12.62 11.64 -10.45
C GLY A 36 13.49 10.50 -11.03
N VAL A 37 13.03 9.25 -10.98
CA VAL A 37 13.78 8.08 -11.45
C VAL A 37 13.18 7.44 -12.69
N SER A 38 14.02 7.00 -13.61
CA SER A 38 13.62 6.18 -14.75
C SER A 38 13.88 4.70 -14.46
N ARG A 39 12.82 3.89 -14.40
CA ARG A 39 12.88 2.45 -14.08
C ARG A 39 12.13 1.63 -15.13
N LEU A 40 12.70 0.49 -15.51
CA LEU A 40 12.01 -0.48 -16.35
C LEU A 40 10.92 -1.20 -15.53
N ILE A 41 9.68 -1.17 -16.01
CA ILE A 41 8.52 -1.79 -15.35
C ILE A 41 7.92 -2.81 -16.32
N ILE A 42 8.21 -4.09 -16.08
CA ILE A 42 7.75 -5.22 -16.88
C ILE A 42 6.77 -6.09 -16.06
N PRO A 43 5.76 -6.69 -16.71
CA PRO A 43 4.92 -7.67 -16.05
C PRO A 43 5.73 -8.93 -15.76
N VAL A 44 5.52 -9.52 -14.58
CA VAL A 44 6.14 -10.79 -14.19
C VAL A 44 5.09 -11.73 -13.62
N PRO A 45 5.25 -13.06 -13.77
CA PRO A 45 4.42 -14.02 -13.06
C PRO A 45 4.53 -13.84 -11.54
N PRO A 46 3.44 -14.06 -10.77
CA PRO A 46 3.41 -13.90 -9.31
C PRO A 46 4.50 -14.65 -8.57
N ALA A 47 4.82 -15.87 -9.03
CA ALA A 47 5.86 -16.70 -8.45
C ALA A 47 7.26 -16.04 -8.53
N ILE A 48 7.55 -15.30 -9.60
CA ILE A 48 8.82 -14.59 -9.76
C ILE A 48 8.88 -13.40 -8.80
N GLY A 49 7.79 -12.64 -8.68
CA GLY A 49 7.70 -11.54 -7.72
C GLY A 49 7.89 -12.01 -6.28
N TRP A 50 7.23 -13.11 -5.91
CA TRP A 50 7.39 -13.74 -4.60
C TRP A 50 8.81 -14.24 -4.35
N LEU A 51 9.43 -14.90 -5.33
CA LEU A 51 10.81 -15.37 -5.20
C LEU A 51 11.79 -14.20 -5.01
N ALA A 52 11.62 -13.12 -5.77
CA ALA A 52 12.41 -11.90 -5.59
C ALA A 52 12.26 -11.33 -4.18
N GLY A 53 11.02 -11.25 -3.67
CA GLY A 53 10.73 -10.87 -2.29
C GLY A 53 11.44 -11.74 -1.27
N ARG A 54 11.42 -13.06 -1.44
CA ARG A 54 12.10 -14.02 -0.57
C ARG A 54 13.61 -13.81 -0.55
N LEU A 55 14.21 -13.54 -1.71
CA LEU A 55 15.64 -13.24 -1.83
C LEU A 55 15.99 -11.94 -1.10
N PHE A 56 15.24 -10.87 -1.32
CA PHE A 56 15.44 -9.60 -0.62
C PHE A 56 15.23 -9.73 0.89
N GLY A 57 14.26 -10.54 1.32
CA GLY A 57 14.00 -10.80 2.74
C GLY A 57 15.17 -11.43 3.49
N ILE A 58 16.04 -12.19 2.81
CA ILE A 58 17.28 -12.72 3.43
C ILE A 58 18.24 -11.57 3.78
N PHE A 59 18.41 -10.61 2.87
CA PHE A 59 19.32 -9.47 3.07
C PHE A 59 18.75 -8.44 4.04
N LEU A 60 17.44 -8.20 3.95
CA LEU A 60 16.72 -7.22 4.76
C LEU A 60 16.32 -7.77 6.13
N LYS A 61 16.42 -9.10 6.32
CA LYS A 61 15.90 -9.84 7.49
C LYS A 61 14.45 -9.45 7.77
N ASP A 62 13.63 -9.55 6.71
CA ASP A 62 12.24 -9.08 6.71
C ASP A 62 11.37 -9.97 5.82
N ASP A 63 10.07 -10.00 6.08
CA ASP A 63 9.08 -10.62 5.21
C ASP A 63 8.56 -9.57 4.20
N VAL A 64 9.38 -9.30 3.18
CA VAL A 64 9.19 -8.19 2.22
C VAL A 64 7.83 -8.25 1.49
N ILE A 65 7.38 -9.44 1.10
CA ILE A 65 6.08 -9.65 0.47
C ILE A 65 5.65 -11.12 0.54
N THR A 66 4.36 -11.34 0.78
CA THR A 66 3.71 -12.65 0.85
C THR A 66 2.91 -12.97 -0.40
N MET A 67 2.64 -14.26 -0.63
CA MET A 67 1.77 -14.68 -1.74
C MET A 67 0.32 -14.21 -1.56
N ALA A 68 -0.14 -14.04 -0.32
CA ALA A 68 -1.47 -13.51 -0.03
C ALA A 68 -1.59 -12.04 -0.47
N GLU A 69 -0.60 -11.21 -0.17
CA GLU A 69 -0.56 -9.80 -0.61
C GLU A 69 -0.48 -9.68 -2.13
N ILE A 70 0.35 -10.51 -2.79
CA ILE A 70 0.42 -10.52 -4.26
C ILE A 70 -0.95 -10.85 -4.86
N ARG A 71 -1.64 -11.86 -4.32
CA ARG A 71 -2.99 -12.23 -4.80
C ARG A 71 -4.01 -11.11 -4.54
N GLY A 72 -3.97 -10.49 -3.36
CA GLY A 72 -4.85 -9.36 -3.04
C GLY A 72 -4.65 -8.17 -3.98
N LEU A 73 -3.40 -7.84 -4.30
CA LEU A 73 -3.06 -6.82 -5.30
C LEU A 73 -3.60 -7.18 -6.69
N MET A 74 -3.43 -8.43 -7.12
CA MET A 74 -3.94 -8.90 -8.42
C MET A 74 -5.46 -8.91 -8.52
N GLN A 75 -6.16 -9.10 -7.39
CA GLN A 75 -7.62 -9.05 -7.30
C GLN A 75 -8.17 -7.62 -7.32
N GLY A 76 -7.31 -6.59 -7.28
CA GLY A 76 -7.76 -5.20 -7.30
C GLY A 76 -8.33 -4.72 -5.97
N LEU A 77 -8.09 -5.42 -4.86
CA LEU A 77 -8.63 -5.10 -3.52
C LEU A 77 -8.19 -3.73 -2.96
N MET A 78 -7.31 -3.02 -3.67
CA MET A 78 -6.80 -1.71 -3.28
C MET A 78 -7.50 -0.55 -4.01
N ALA A 79 -8.45 -0.86 -4.90
CA ALA A 79 -9.29 0.13 -5.57
C ALA A 79 -10.70 0.07 -5.00
N SER A 80 -11.30 1.24 -4.77
CA SER A 80 -12.70 1.36 -4.39
C SER A 80 -13.55 1.66 -5.61
N GLU A 81 -14.75 1.09 -5.66
CA GLU A 81 -15.79 1.43 -6.65
C GLU A 81 -16.77 2.50 -6.11
N GLU A 82 -16.63 2.92 -4.85
CA GLU A 82 -17.47 3.95 -4.22
C GLU A 82 -17.07 5.37 -4.65
N GLU A 83 -17.97 6.34 -4.44
CA GLU A 83 -17.63 7.75 -4.67
C GLU A 83 -16.45 8.16 -3.76
N PRO A 84 -15.46 8.89 -4.31
CA PRO A 84 -14.25 9.22 -3.57
C PRO A 84 -14.59 10.16 -2.41
N LEU A 85 -14.40 9.64 -1.20
CA LEU A 85 -14.56 10.42 0.03
C LEU A 85 -13.31 11.30 0.27
N GLY A 86 -12.14 10.84 -0.14
CA GLY A 86 -10.88 11.57 -0.05
C GLY A 86 -10.82 12.75 -1.02
N LYS A 87 -10.19 13.85 -0.59
CA LYS A 87 -10.01 15.06 -1.41
C LYS A 87 -8.59 15.24 -1.95
N LEU A 88 -7.63 14.47 -1.43
CA LEU A 88 -6.23 14.59 -1.80
C LEU A 88 -5.98 13.83 -3.09
N MET A 89 -5.40 14.52 -4.07
CA MET A 89 -4.90 13.89 -5.28
C MET A 89 -3.52 13.29 -5.00
N PHE A 90 -3.35 12.00 -5.31
CA PHE A 90 -2.06 11.33 -5.13
C PHE A 90 -1.01 11.92 -6.06
N SER A 91 -1.39 12.33 -7.28
CA SER A 91 -0.52 12.98 -8.26
C SER A 91 0.08 14.30 -7.77
N GLU A 92 -0.69 15.11 -7.04
CA GLU A 92 -0.19 16.35 -6.42
C GLU A 92 0.79 16.02 -5.30
N TRP A 93 0.35 15.17 -4.36
CA TRP A 93 1.15 14.78 -3.20
C TRP A 93 2.49 14.16 -3.61
N ILE A 94 2.51 13.27 -4.61
CA ILE A 94 3.73 12.59 -5.06
C ILE A 94 4.68 13.55 -5.78
N SER A 95 4.18 14.61 -6.41
CA SER A 95 5.03 15.64 -7.02
C SER A 95 5.76 16.48 -5.98
N GLU A 96 5.09 16.75 -4.85
CA GLU A 96 5.64 17.56 -3.76
C GLU A 96 6.59 16.74 -2.86
N ASN A 97 6.27 15.47 -2.63
CA ASN A 97 6.94 14.64 -1.61
C ASN A 97 7.83 13.55 -2.21
N GLY A 98 7.77 13.31 -3.53
CA GLY A 98 8.41 12.18 -4.18
C GLY A 98 9.94 12.11 -3.98
N ALA A 99 10.61 13.25 -3.86
CA ALA A 99 12.05 13.32 -3.58
C ALA A 99 12.45 12.73 -2.22
N SER A 100 11.52 12.63 -1.27
CA SER A 100 11.75 12.04 0.06
C SER A 100 11.49 10.53 0.12
N LEU A 101 10.87 9.95 -0.92
CA LEU A 101 10.48 8.55 -0.95
C LEU A 101 11.65 7.62 -1.29
N GLY A 102 11.61 6.40 -0.73
CA GLY A 102 12.58 5.35 -1.02
C GLY A 102 13.99 5.58 -0.49
N LEU A 103 14.22 6.65 0.30
CA LEU A 103 15.53 6.97 0.88
C LEU A 103 15.95 6.01 1.99
N LYS A 104 14.97 5.39 2.68
CA LYS A 104 15.19 4.41 3.74
C LYS A 104 14.21 3.27 3.58
N TYR A 105 14.70 2.05 3.75
CA TYR A 105 13.84 0.87 3.88
C TYR A 105 13.24 0.84 5.29
N HIS A 106 11.93 0.67 5.37
CA HIS A 106 11.21 0.44 6.62
C HIS A 106 11.01 -1.06 6.78
N ASN A 107 11.43 -1.62 7.92
CA ASN A 107 11.44 -3.07 8.12
C ASN A 107 10.24 -3.50 8.97
N ASP A 108 9.36 -4.31 8.40
CA ASP A 108 8.08 -4.67 8.99
C ASP A 108 8.27 -5.52 10.25
N LEU A 109 9.14 -6.54 10.22
CA LEU A 109 9.38 -7.41 11.37
C LEU A 109 10.04 -6.71 12.57
N ARG A 110 10.80 -5.63 12.34
CA ARG A 110 11.45 -4.86 13.40
C ARG A 110 10.54 -3.82 14.03
N GLU A 111 9.54 -3.34 13.30
CA GLU A 111 8.74 -2.19 13.69
C GLU A 111 7.29 -2.57 14.07
N ARG A 112 6.72 -3.62 13.49
CA ARG A 112 5.39 -4.11 13.88
C ARG A 112 5.43 -4.91 15.17
N ARG A 113 4.71 -4.43 16.19
CA ARG A 113 4.28 -5.27 17.31
C ARG A 113 2.94 -5.89 16.96
N TYR A 114 2.91 -7.20 16.74
CA TYR A 114 1.65 -7.93 16.76
C TYR A 114 1.23 -8.11 18.23
N SER A 115 0.28 -7.31 18.70
CA SER A 115 -0.52 -7.70 19.87
C SER A 115 -1.51 -8.75 19.39
N SER A 116 -1.46 -9.94 20.00
CA SER A 116 -2.45 -10.97 19.70
C SER A 116 -3.79 -10.53 20.31
N PRO A 117 -4.92 -10.60 19.58
CA PRO A 117 -6.24 -10.26 20.14
C PRO A 117 -6.66 -11.10 21.36
N ASN A 118 -5.90 -12.15 21.68
CA ASN A 118 -6.16 -13.04 22.81
C ASN A 118 -5.63 -12.53 24.16
N ASP A 119 -4.91 -11.41 24.22
CA ASP A 119 -4.39 -10.86 25.48
C ASP A 119 -5.42 -10.00 26.25
N GLU A 120 -6.60 -9.72 25.68
CA GLU A 120 -7.69 -8.96 26.33
C GLU A 120 -8.74 -9.85 27.02
N PHE A 121 -8.57 -11.18 27.02
CA PHE A 121 -9.54 -12.13 27.59
C PHE A 121 -8.97 -13.08 28.67
N ASN A 122 -7.89 -12.70 29.37
CA ASN A 122 -7.45 -13.37 30.60
C ASN A 122 -7.49 -12.45 31.80
#